data_AF-A2E5Y3-F1
#
_entry.id   AF-A2E5Y3-F1
#
_cell.length_a   1.000
_cell.length_b   1.000
_cell.length_c   1.000
_cell.angle_alpha   90.00
_cell.angle_beta   90.00
_cell.angle_gamma   90.00
#
_symmetry.space_group_name_H-M   'P 1'
#
loop_
_entity.id
_entity.type
_entity.pdbx_description
1 polymer ?
#
loop_
_entity_poly.entity_id
_entity_poly.type
_entity_poly.pdbx_seq_one_letter_code
_entity_poly.pdbx_strand_id
1 'polypeptide(L)'
;MGKIICPDINVWSNVEGLKPNTSLNFIYLPAEFEIRNCQFINISLLENSGSAINIEQPHYKYYLQDPKITIDSCYFCECVSESSPGAIGVDYGSAKVNINKMCALNYGGSIVTIFYISSQSAVNFTSSTINSNSQIAMQFDNFAFSFKCPGRDTSYIRGTNQTKGTYYKAISEAINVLVSYCHYEKLASTSLLNYKLSSIDHCNFIDIKCDFNVIATITRDILESINYSDCIFIRTNYLELFDNRTVPKENGVFEGKYNDLSKYMIDSCDFIKNKKDHSLVIIITTVVISSALVIIVVLATFKVYRKHQIVIEERSELERSIDADFG
;
A
#
# COMPACT_ATOMS: atom_id res chain seq x y z
N MET A 1 -40.24 39.37 15.54
CA MET A 1 -39.03 38.52 15.60
C MET A 1 -39.29 37.26 14.81
N GLY A 2 -38.63 37.08 13.66
CA GLY A 2 -38.76 35.85 12.90
C GLY A 2 -38.12 34.69 13.68
N LYS A 3 -38.83 33.58 13.85
CA LYS A 3 -38.23 32.33 14.33
C LYS A 3 -37.16 31.93 13.31
N ILE A 4 -35.89 32.01 13.70
CA ILE A 4 -34.82 31.33 12.98
C ILE A 4 -35.05 29.84 13.25
N ILE A 5 -35.55 29.13 12.24
CA ILE A 5 -35.63 27.68 12.24
C ILE A 5 -34.21 27.19 11.94
N CYS A 6 -33.56 26.57 12.92
CA CYS A 6 -32.29 25.88 12.63
C CYS A 6 -32.60 24.74 11.65
N PRO A 7 -31.86 24.63 10.53
CA PRO A 7 -32.01 23.50 9.63
C PRO A 7 -31.72 22.20 10.40
N ASP A 8 -32.49 21.15 10.14
CA ASP A 8 -32.23 19.83 10.69
C ASP A 8 -30.86 19.35 10.19
N ILE A 9 -29.90 19.30 11.12
CA ILE A 9 -28.55 18.81 10.84
C ILE A 9 -28.60 17.28 10.87
N ASN A 10 -28.30 16.66 9.74
CA ASN A 10 -28.16 15.20 9.68
C ASN A 10 -26.81 14.79 10.28
N VAL A 11 -26.85 14.17 11.45
CA VAL A 11 -25.67 13.60 12.12
C VAL A 11 -25.42 12.22 11.53
N TRP A 12 -24.19 11.96 11.10
CA TRP A 12 -23.84 10.68 10.49
C TRP A 12 -23.94 9.54 11.50
N SER A 13 -24.34 8.36 11.02
CA SER A 13 -24.29 7.11 11.77
C SER A 13 -23.04 6.31 11.37
N ASN A 14 -22.68 5.32 12.17
CA ASN A 14 -21.56 4.42 11.89
C ASN A 14 -21.70 3.78 10.51
N VAL A 15 -20.55 3.60 9.85
CA VAL A 15 -20.46 3.05 8.50
C VAL A 15 -19.79 1.68 8.57
N GLU A 16 -20.45 0.66 8.04
CA GLU A 16 -19.91 -0.70 8.04
C GLU A 16 -20.13 -1.42 6.70
N GLY A 17 -19.10 -2.14 6.23
CA GLY A 17 -19.23 -3.09 5.13
C GLY A 17 -19.46 -2.48 3.75
N LEU A 18 -19.25 -1.17 3.57
CA LEU A 18 -19.49 -0.50 2.30
C LEU A 18 -18.37 -0.76 1.29
N LYS A 19 -18.74 -0.72 0.00
CA LYS A 19 -17.82 -0.69 -1.15
C LYS A 19 -18.10 0.53 -2.02
N PRO A 20 -17.86 1.75 -1.50
CA PRO A 20 -18.21 2.96 -2.22
C PRO A 20 -17.36 3.10 -3.49
N ASN A 21 -17.97 3.71 -4.51
CA ASN A 21 -17.31 4.13 -5.75
C ASN A 21 -17.04 5.65 -5.78
N THR A 22 -17.32 6.35 -4.68
CA THR A 22 -17.07 7.78 -4.50
C THR A 22 -16.50 8.03 -3.10
N SER A 23 -15.88 9.20 -2.92
CA SER A 23 -15.39 9.65 -1.61
C SER A 23 -16.54 9.82 -0.62
N LEU A 24 -16.30 9.43 0.63
CA LEU A 24 -17.23 9.64 1.73
C LEU A 24 -16.82 10.87 2.53
N ASN A 25 -17.72 11.86 2.62
CA ASN A 25 -17.48 13.13 3.29
C ASN A 25 -18.34 13.22 4.57
N PHE A 26 -17.68 13.43 5.70
CA PHE A 26 -18.32 13.52 7.01
C PHE A 26 -18.02 14.87 7.67
N ILE A 27 -19.07 15.53 8.17
CA ILE A 27 -18.97 16.87 8.79
C ILE A 27 -19.52 16.83 10.22
N TYR A 28 -20.77 16.36 10.37
CA TYR A 28 -21.43 16.29 11.67
C TYR A 28 -21.37 14.87 12.23
N LEU A 29 -20.52 14.67 13.24
CA LEU A 29 -20.24 13.38 13.83
C LEU A 29 -20.84 13.21 15.24
N PRO A 30 -21.29 11.98 15.58
CA PRO A 30 -21.58 11.60 16.96
C PRO A 30 -20.30 11.57 17.81
N ALA A 31 -20.46 11.44 19.14
CA ALA A 31 -19.34 11.46 20.08
C ALA A 31 -18.35 10.32 19.82
N GLU A 32 -18.88 9.18 19.38
CA GLU A 32 -18.12 8.05 18.89
C GLU A 32 -18.61 7.74 17.48
N PHE A 33 -17.70 7.82 16.51
CA PHE A 33 -17.98 7.58 15.11
C PHE A 33 -17.03 6.54 14.55
N GLU A 34 -17.58 5.58 13.81
CA GLU A 34 -16.81 4.44 13.34
C GLU A 34 -17.06 4.13 11.86
N ILE A 35 -15.96 3.84 11.16
CA ILE A 35 -15.96 3.28 9.81
C ILE A 35 -15.27 1.92 9.89
N ARG A 36 -15.99 0.84 9.61
CA ARG A 36 -15.50 -0.53 9.78
C ARG A 36 -15.65 -1.35 8.51
N ASN A 37 -14.69 -2.23 8.22
CA ASN A 37 -14.83 -3.27 7.19
C ASN A 37 -15.17 -2.75 5.78
N CYS A 38 -14.78 -1.51 5.45
CA CYS A 38 -15.09 -0.88 4.16
C CYS A 38 -13.98 -1.08 3.12
N GLN A 39 -14.35 -1.08 1.83
CA GLN A 39 -13.42 -1.25 0.70
C GLN A 39 -13.56 -0.11 -0.31
N PHE A 40 -12.53 0.72 -0.41
CA PHE A 40 -12.44 1.85 -1.32
C PHE A 40 -11.55 1.43 -2.49
N ILE A 41 -12.13 1.39 -3.69
CA ILE A 41 -11.44 0.92 -4.90
C ILE A 41 -11.65 1.95 -6.00
N ASN A 42 -10.58 2.38 -6.68
CA ASN A 42 -10.63 3.33 -7.79
C ASN A 42 -11.30 4.67 -7.43
N ILE A 43 -10.99 5.20 -6.24
CA ILE A 43 -11.49 6.48 -5.78
C ILE A 43 -10.56 7.61 -6.23
N SER A 44 -11.15 8.70 -6.72
CA SER A 44 -10.48 9.99 -7.00
C SER A 44 -9.43 10.03 -8.11
N LEU A 45 -9.40 9.05 -9.02
CA LEU A 45 -8.34 8.91 -10.01
C LEU A 45 -8.05 10.15 -10.91
N LEU A 46 -9.02 11.03 -11.21
CA LEU A 46 -8.82 12.21 -12.08
C LEU A 46 -9.83 13.37 -11.80
N GLU A 47 -10.51 13.40 -10.67
CA GLU A 47 -11.45 14.48 -10.29
C GLU A 47 -11.21 14.94 -8.84
N ASN A 48 -11.40 16.24 -8.55
CA ASN A 48 -11.25 16.92 -7.24
C ASN A 48 -12.21 16.43 -6.13
N SER A 49 -12.27 15.12 -5.91
CA SER A 49 -13.20 14.45 -5.00
C SER A 49 -12.61 14.25 -3.59
N GLY A 50 -11.42 14.78 -3.32
CA GLY A 50 -10.78 14.74 -2.01
C GLY A 50 -10.15 13.38 -1.69
N SER A 51 -10.08 13.02 -0.41
CA SER A 51 -9.66 11.70 0.07
C SER A 51 -10.81 10.69 -0.01
N ALA A 52 -10.52 9.39 -0.09
CA ALA A 52 -11.57 8.36 -0.09
C ALA A 52 -12.48 8.41 1.15
N ILE A 53 -11.90 8.73 2.31
CA ILE A 53 -12.60 9.16 3.52
C ILE A 53 -12.14 10.59 3.82
N ASN A 54 -13.08 11.52 3.93
CA ASN A 54 -12.81 12.89 4.33
C ASN A 54 -13.67 13.26 5.53
N ILE A 55 -13.04 13.71 6.62
CA ILE A 55 -13.71 14.13 7.85
C ILE A 55 -13.28 15.55 8.17
N GLU A 56 -14.22 16.48 8.15
CA GLU A 56 -13.95 17.91 8.34
C GLU A 56 -14.73 18.48 9.52
N GLN A 57 -14.13 19.44 10.23
CA GLN A 57 -14.79 20.18 11.29
C GLN A 57 -15.92 21.06 10.71
N PRO A 58 -17.14 21.06 11.30
CA PRO A 58 -18.20 21.96 10.85
C PRO A 58 -17.82 23.43 11.06
N HIS A 59 -18.11 24.27 10.05
CA HIS A 59 -17.87 25.73 10.13
C HIS A 59 -18.65 26.42 11.26
N TYR A 60 -19.76 25.84 11.70
CA TYR A 60 -20.60 26.41 12.76
C TYR A 60 -20.42 25.63 14.07
N LYS A 61 -19.96 26.34 15.11
CA LYS A 61 -19.62 25.78 16.44
C LYS A 61 -20.82 25.36 17.31
N TYR A 62 -22.01 25.15 16.73
CA TYR A 62 -23.21 24.81 17.53
C TYR A 62 -23.17 23.37 18.07
N TYR A 63 -22.36 22.49 17.49
CA TYR A 63 -22.08 21.15 17.99
C TYR A 63 -20.59 21.06 18.41
N LEU A 64 -20.36 21.16 19.72
CA LEU A 64 -19.03 21.09 20.36
C LEU A 64 -18.91 19.77 21.13
N GLN A 65 -18.85 18.65 20.42
CA GLN A 65 -18.29 17.44 21.03
C GLN A 65 -17.09 17.02 20.21
N ASP A 66 -15.99 16.72 20.89
CA ASP A 66 -14.76 16.24 20.26
C ASP A 66 -14.94 14.74 19.99
N PRO A 67 -15.11 14.32 18.73
CA PRO A 67 -15.46 12.94 18.44
C PRO A 67 -14.24 12.04 18.63
N LYS A 68 -14.51 10.82 19.07
CA LYS A 68 -13.61 9.69 18.91
C LYS A 68 -13.91 9.03 17.57
N ILE A 69 -13.00 9.17 16.62
CA ILE A 69 -13.09 8.61 15.28
C ILE A 69 -12.30 7.30 15.25
N THR A 70 -12.96 6.22 14.84
CA THR A 70 -12.31 4.92 14.63
C THR A 70 -12.49 4.46 13.20
N ILE A 71 -11.39 4.20 12.50
CA ILE A 71 -11.37 3.61 11.17
C ILE A 71 -10.71 2.24 11.33
N ASP A 72 -11.47 1.16 11.20
CA ASP A 72 -10.99 -0.20 11.47
C ASP A 72 -11.19 -1.13 10.27
N SER A 73 -10.15 -1.90 9.95
CA SER A 73 -10.24 -2.96 8.94
C SER A 73 -10.68 -2.44 7.56
N CYS A 74 -10.21 -1.24 7.19
CA CYS A 74 -10.52 -0.62 5.91
C CYS A 74 -9.44 -0.89 4.85
N TYR A 75 -9.89 -1.13 3.63
CA TYR A 75 -9.07 -1.42 2.46
C TYR A 75 -9.14 -0.28 1.44
N PHE A 76 -7.98 0.21 1.00
CA PHE A 76 -7.83 1.27 0.01
C PHE A 76 -6.99 0.76 -1.15
N CYS A 77 -7.52 0.79 -2.36
CA CYS A 77 -6.84 0.31 -3.56
C CYS A 77 -7.07 1.26 -4.72
N GLU A 78 -5.98 1.68 -5.36
CA GLU A 78 -6.08 2.60 -6.52
C GLU A 78 -6.82 3.90 -6.14
N CYS A 79 -6.60 4.37 -4.91
CA CYS A 79 -7.14 5.65 -4.43
C CYS A 79 -6.09 6.75 -4.63
N VAL A 80 -6.34 7.65 -5.58
CA VAL A 80 -5.38 8.69 -5.99
C VAL A 80 -6.07 10.04 -5.87
N SER A 81 -5.43 11.08 -5.36
CA SER A 81 -6.03 12.41 -5.28
C SER A 81 -5.01 13.51 -5.55
N GLU A 82 -5.35 14.47 -6.42
CA GLU A 82 -4.45 15.57 -6.81
C GLU A 82 -4.46 16.75 -5.81
N SER A 83 -5.49 16.83 -4.97
CA SER A 83 -5.72 17.94 -4.03
C SER A 83 -5.78 17.52 -2.56
N SER A 84 -5.72 16.22 -2.26
CA SER A 84 -5.84 15.67 -0.91
C SER A 84 -5.04 14.36 -0.79
N PRO A 85 -4.93 13.75 0.40
CA PRO A 85 -4.46 12.37 0.52
C PRO A 85 -5.32 11.39 -0.28
N GLY A 86 -4.74 10.27 -0.71
CA GLY A 86 -5.50 9.27 -1.46
C GLY A 86 -6.54 8.54 -0.61
N ALA A 87 -6.20 8.14 0.61
CA ALA A 87 -7.04 7.29 1.45
C ALA A 87 -7.87 8.08 2.47
N ILE A 88 -7.23 8.79 3.40
CA ILE A 88 -7.92 9.36 4.57
C ILE A 88 -7.48 10.81 4.82
N GLY A 89 -8.42 11.73 4.84
CA GLY A 89 -8.25 13.10 5.34
C GLY A 89 -9.09 13.30 6.59
N VAL A 90 -8.47 13.71 7.69
CA VAL A 90 -9.17 14.15 8.90
C VAL A 90 -8.64 15.51 9.30
N ASP A 91 -9.48 16.54 9.21
CA ASP A 91 -9.20 17.87 9.75
C ASP A 91 -10.26 18.21 10.80
N TYR A 92 -9.97 17.86 12.05
CA TYR A 92 -10.91 18.01 13.15
C TYR A 92 -10.17 18.40 14.43
N GLY A 93 -10.40 19.64 14.88
CA GLY A 93 -9.52 20.34 15.82
C GLY A 93 -9.10 19.58 17.09
N SER A 94 -9.95 18.74 17.67
CA SER A 94 -9.67 18.02 18.92
C SER A 94 -10.07 16.53 18.89
N ALA A 95 -10.30 15.95 17.71
CA ALA A 95 -10.78 14.57 17.60
C ALA A 95 -9.70 13.53 17.98
N LYS A 96 -10.05 12.52 18.77
CA LYS A 96 -9.17 11.35 18.98
C LYS A 96 -9.33 10.41 17.79
N VAL A 97 -8.26 10.11 17.08
CA VAL A 97 -8.32 9.30 15.86
C VAL A 97 -7.61 7.96 16.07
N ASN A 98 -8.31 6.86 15.84
CA ASN A 98 -7.76 5.51 15.84
C ASN A 98 -7.91 4.91 14.45
N ILE A 99 -6.80 4.62 13.79
CA ILE A 99 -6.75 3.90 12.51
C ILE A 99 -6.15 2.53 12.77
N ASN A 100 -6.96 1.49 12.61
CA ASN A 100 -6.60 0.12 12.93
C ASN A 100 -6.71 -0.77 11.70
N LYS A 101 -5.75 -1.69 11.53
CA LYS A 101 -5.76 -2.69 10.45
C LYS A 101 -5.97 -2.08 9.06
N MET A 102 -5.37 -0.92 8.82
CA MET A 102 -5.45 -0.27 7.52
C MET A 102 -4.65 -1.06 6.48
N CYS A 103 -5.26 -1.21 5.30
CA CYS A 103 -4.67 -1.80 4.13
C CYS A 103 -4.67 -0.80 2.98
N ALA A 104 -3.50 -0.49 2.42
CA ALA A 104 -3.38 0.50 1.35
C ALA A 104 -2.48 -0.02 0.22
N LEU A 105 -3.02 -0.08 -1.00
CA LEU A 105 -2.30 -0.44 -2.23
C LEU A 105 -2.48 0.62 -3.31
N ASN A 106 -1.41 0.90 -4.05
CA ASN A 106 -1.46 1.73 -5.26
C ASN A 106 -2.21 3.05 -5.04
N TYR A 107 -1.90 3.74 -3.95
CA TYR A 107 -2.54 5.00 -3.59
C TYR A 107 -1.63 6.18 -3.95
N GLY A 108 -2.21 7.37 -4.08
CA GLY A 108 -1.50 8.61 -4.40
C GLY A 108 -2.22 9.82 -3.80
N GLY A 109 -1.50 10.86 -3.40
CA GLY A 109 -2.10 12.02 -2.74
C GLY A 109 -1.26 13.28 -2.84
N SER A 110 -1.91 14.43 -2.77
CA SER A 110 -1.29 15.75 -2.80
C SER A 110 -0.56 16.07 -1.51
N ILE A 111 0.76 16.30 -1.58
CA ILE A 111 1.66 16.59 -0.45
C ILE A 111 1.80 15.40 0.52
N VAL A 112 0.71 14.71 0.83
CA VAL A 112 0.66 13.54 1.69
C VAL A 112 -0.02 12.40 0.93
N THR A 113 0.66 11.27 0.75
CA THR A 113 0.23 10.22 -0.20
C THR A 113 -0.95 9.38 0.30
N ILE A 114 -0.92 8.92 1.56
CA ILE A 114 -1.89 7.97 2.12
C ILE A 114 -2.95 8.71 2.93
N PHE A 115 -2.54 9.31 4.03
CA PHE A 115 -3.46 9.95 4.96
C PHE A 115 -2.86 11.16 5.65
N TYR A 116 -3.72 12.11 5.99
CA TYR A 116 -3.41 13.30 6.76
C TYR A 116 -4.38 13.44 7.92
N ILE A 117 -3.86 13.56 9.14
CA ILE A 117 -4.64 13.82 10.35
C ILE A 117 -4.19 15.13 11.00
N SER A 118 -5.13 16.06 11.13
CA SER A 118 -4.99 17.34 11.82
C SER A 118 -5.93 17.35 13.01
N SER A 119 -5.35 17.20 14.20
CA SER A 119 -6.07 17.18 15.48
C SER A 119 -5.13 17.49 16.63
N GLN A 120 -5.59 18.20 17.65
CA GLN A 120 -4.81 18.46 18.87
C GLN A 120 -4.74 17.25 19.82
N SER A 121 -5.53 16.21 19.57
CA SER A 121 -5.59 14.99 20.37
C SER A 121 -4.68 13.89 19.81
N ALA A 122 -4.40 12.87 20.64
CA ALA A 122 -3.60 11.71 20.24
C ALA A 122 -4.18 10.95 19.04
N VAL A 123 -3.28 10.46 18.20
CA VAL A 123 -3.57 9.56 17.08
C VAL A 123 -2.95 8.19 17.36
N ASN A 124 -3.73 7.14 17.17
CA ASN A 124 -3.26 5.75 17.21
C ASN A 124 -3.34 5.16 15.81
N PHE A 125 -2.23 4.61 15.32
CA PHE A 125 -2.14 4.07 13.99
C PHE A 125 -1.50 2.68 13.98
N THR A 126 -2.21 1.73 13.36
CA THR A 126 -1.71 0.40 13.03
C THR A 126 -2.13 0.01 11.61
N SER A 127 -1.29 -0.75 10.90
CA SER A 127 -1.56 -1.15 9.52
C SER A 127 -1.13 -2.58 9.25
N SER A 128 -1.85 -3.25 8.35
CA SER A 128 -1.51 -4.61 7.89
C SER A 128 -0.51 -4.59 6.75
N THR A 129 -0.78 -3.81 5.70
CA THR A 129 0.12 -3.66 4.55
C THR A 129 -0.11 -2.32 3.86
N ILE A 130 0.98 -1.61 3.61
CA ILE A 130 1.03 -0.35 2.89
C ILE A 130 2.04 -0.51 1.76
N ASN A 131 1.57 -0.38 0.52
CA ASN A 131 2.41 -0.49 -0.67
C ASN A 131 2.06 0.57 -1.70
N SER A 132 3.04 1.38 -2.09
CA SER A 132 2.91 2.39 -3.13
C SER A 132 3.72 2.02 -4.36
N ASN A 133 3.08 2.08 -5.53
CA ASN A 133 3.78 1.96 -6.79
C ASN A 133 4.18 3.34 -7.31
N SER A 134 5.48 3.51 -7.55
CA SER A 134 6.11 4.82 -7.82
C SER A 134 5.55 5.57 -9.03
N GLN A 135 4.96 4.88 -10.01
CA GLN A 135 4.47 5.53 -11.24
C GLN A 135 3.32 6.52 -11.01
N ILE A 136 2.50 6.29 -9.98
CA ILE A 136 1.35 7.16 -9.64
C ILE A 136 1.76 8.20 -8.60
N ALA A 137 2.64 7.82 -7.68
CA ALA A 137 2.99 8.56 -6.48
C ALA A 137 3.97 9.73 -6.78
N MET A 138 4.88 9.55 -7.76
CA MET A 138 5.95 10.51 -8.08
C MET A 138 5.51 11.95 -8.41
N GLN A 139 4.23 12.23 -8.67
CA GLN A 139 3.76 13.57 -9.00
C GLN A 139 3.47 14.45 -7.77
N PHE A 140 3.30 13.88 -6.56
CA PHE A 140 2.67 14.61 -5.45
C PHE A 140 3.19 14.33 -4.01
N ASP A 141 4.21 13.47 -3.85
CA ASP A 141 4.54 12.84 -2.55
C ASP A 141 5.55 13.59 -1.67
N ASN A 142 5.21 14.63 -0.91
CA ASN A 142 6.15 15.10 0.12
C ASN A 142 6.32 14.04 1.23
N PHE A 143 5.22 13.50 1.75
CA PHE A 143 5.23 12.51 2.83
C PHE A 143 4.29 11.33 2.53
N ALA A 144 4.59 10.11 3.00
CA ALA A 144 3.61 9.03 2.84
C ALA A 144 2.37 9.28 3.73
N PHE A 145 2.59 9.73 4.96
CA PHE A 145 1.51 10.11 5.88
C PHE A 145 1.96 11.15 6.91
N SER A 146 1.02 11.93 7.44
CA SER A 146 1.32 13.02 8.39
C SER A 146 0.32 13.12 9.54
N PHE A 147 0.83 13.38 10.74
CA PHE A 147 0.06 13.75 11.93
C PHE A 147 0.46 15.14 12.39
N LYS A 148 -0.47 16.10 12.32
CA LYS A 148 -0.31 17.41 12.95
C LYS A 148 -1.04 17.43 14.28
N CYS A 149 -0.34 16.93 15.30
CA CYS A 149 -0.79 16.92 16.69
C CYS A 149 0.10 17.81 17.57
N PRO A 150 -0.10 19.13 17.58
CA PRO A 150 0.67 20.04 18.44
C PRO A 150 0.34 19.90 19.94
N GLY A 151 -0.53 18.97 20.32
CA GLY A 151 -0.95 18.73 21.69
C GLY A 151 0.13 18.13 22.59
N ARG A 152 -0.14 18.12 23.91
CA ARG A 152 0.72 17.47 24.92
C ARG A 152 0.70 15.94 24.83
N ASP A 153 -0.34 15.37 24.22
CA ASP A 153 -0.58 13.94 24.24
C ASP A 153 0.35 13.21 23.26
N THR A 154 0.86 12.05 23.69
CA THR A 154 1.70 11.18 22.87
C THR A 154 0.83 10.38 21.90
N SER A 155 1.20 10.41 20.62
CA SER A 155 0.60 9.57 19.57
C SER A 155 1.37 8.27 19.40
N TYR A 156 0.76 7.26 18.77
CA TYR A 156 1.34 5.92 18.66
C TYR A 156 1.25 5.37 17.23
N ILE A 157 2.37 4.85 16.74
CA ILE A 157 2.44 4.04 15.52
C ILE A 157 2.92 2.65 15.92
N ARG A 158 2.11 1.62 15.69
CA ARG A 158 2.44 0.25 16.12
C ARG A 158 2.17 -0.77 15.02
N GLY A 159 3.07 -1.73 14.87
CA GLY A 159 2.81 -2.90 14.03
C GLY A 159 2.58 -2.56 12.55
N THR A 160 3.20 -1.50 12.02
CA THR A 160 2.98 -1.08 10.63
C THR A 160 3.86 -1.87 9.66
N ASN A 161 3.29 -2.33 8.55
CA ASN A 161 4.03 -2.97 7.47
C ASN A 161 4.03 -2.10 6.22
N GLN A 162 5.13 -1.41 5.95
CA GLN A 162 5.26 -0.57 4.78
C GLN A 162 6.31 -1.13 3.83
N THR A 163 5.87 -1.58 2.67
CA THR A 163 6.69 -2.24 1.67
C THR A 163 6.59 -1.47 0.37
N LYS A 164 7.73 -1.08 -0.22
CA LYS A 164 7.81 -0.39 -1.51
C LYS A 164 7.13 0.98 -1.53
N GLY A 165 7.92 2.03 -1.74
CA GLY A 165 7.43 3.39 -1.87
C GLY A 165 8.55 4.38 -2.13
N THR A 166 8.24 5.48 -2.81
CA THR A 166 9.17 6.57 -3.07
C THR A 166 8.51 7.86 -2.64
N TYR A 167 9.15 8.63 -1.78
CA TYR A 167 8.65 9.88 -1.24
C TYR A 167 9.67 10.99 -1.52
N TYR A 168 9.22 12.21 -1.69
CA TYR A 168 10.10 13.36 -1.90
C TYR A 168 10.78 13.77 -0.60
N LYS A 169 10.08 13.88 0.54
CA LYS A 169 10.68 14.24 1.84
C LYS A 169 10.91 13.04 2.74
N ALA A 170 9.86 12.49 3.35
CA ALA A 170 10.00 11.43 4.35
C ALA A 170 8.86 10.40 4.27
N ILE A 171 9.10 9.22 4.82
CA ILE A 171 8.04 8.21 4.95
C ILE A 171 6.90 8.76 5.83
N SER A 172 7.21 9.53 6.86
CA SER A 172 6.20 10.15 7.71
C SER A 172 6.66 11.44 8.36
N GLU A 173 5.70 12.29 8.70
CA GLU A 173 5.84 13.51 9.49
C GLU A 173 4.94 13.46 10.72
N ALA A 174 5.53 13.54 11.92
CA ALA A 174 4.79 13.62 13.18
C ALA A 174 5.64 14.21 14.32
N ILE A 175 5.00 14.56 15.44
CA ILE A 175 5.66 15.10 16.64
C ILE A 175 5.17 14.32 17.87
N ASN A 176 6.06 14.05 18.83
CA ASN A 176 5.74 13.36 20.09
C ASN A 176 5.07 12.00 19.86
N VAL A 177 5.75 11.13 19.11
CA VAL A 177 5.24 9.81 18.71
C VAL A 177 6.09 8.69 19.31
N LEU A 178 5.42 7.62 19.72
CA LEU A 178 6.04 6.34 20.01
C LEU A 178 5.79 5.36 18.86
N VAL A 179 6.88 4.94 18.21
CA VAL A 179 6.87 4.01 17.09
C VAL A 179 7.39 2.67 17.55
N SER A 180 6.61 1.60 17.42
CA SER A 180 7.02 0.29 17.92
C SER A 180 6.65 -0.85 16.98
N TYR A 181 7.53 -1.86 16.88
CA TYR A 181 7.26 -3.10 16.15
C TYR A 181 6.88 -2.89 14.68
N CYS A 182 7.49 -1.92 14.00
CA CYS A 182 7.17 -1.59 12.62
C CYS A 182 8.21 -2.15 11.63
N HIS A 183 7.75 -2.50 10.44
CA HIS A 183 8.56 -3.00 9.34
C HIS A 183 8.51 -2.04 8.16
N TYR A 184 9.66 -1.46 7.84
CA TYR A 184 9.86 -0.56 6.70
C TYR A 184 10.81 -1.22 5.71
N GLU A 185 10.35 -1.46 4.49
CA GLU A 185 11.13 -2.16 3.47
C GLU A 185 11.04 -1.49 2.09
N LYS A 186 12.18 -1.35 1.40
CA LYS A 186 12.29 -0.85 0.00
C LYS A 186 11.68 0.54 -0.17
N LEU A 187 12.03 1.45 0.73
CA LEU A 187 11.52 2.83 0.70
C LEU A 187 12.61 3.78 0.23
N ALA A 188 12.27 4.76 -0.58
CA ALA A 188 13.17 5.80 -1.05
C ALA A 188 12.66 7.18 -0.63
N SER A 189 13.53 8.06 -0.16
CA SER A 189 13.17 9.42 0.32
C SER A 189 14.36 10.37 0.32
N THR A 190 14.18 11.68 0.52
CA THR A 190 15.32 12.57 0.84
C THR A 190 15.68 12.53 2.33
N SER A 191 14.76 12.07 3.18
CA SER A 191 14.96 11.89 4.63
C SER A 191 14.18 10.68 5.13
N LEU A 192 14.75 9.92 6.08
CA LEU A 192 14.16 8.65 6.52
C LEU A 192 12.79 8.85 7.19
N LEU A 193 12.77 9.60 8.30
CA LEU A 193 11.60 9.87 9.13
C LEU A 193 11.67 11.32 9.63
N ASN A 194 10.50 11.96 9.77
CA ASN A 194 10.37 13.28 10.37
C ASN A 194 9.52 13.18 11.66
N TYR A 195 10.07 12.52 12.69
CA TYR A 195 9.42 12.29 13.98
C TYR A 195 10.05 13.12 15.10
N LYS A 196 9.72 14.40 15.20
CA LYS A 196 10.33 15.28 16.21
C LYS A 196 9.95 14.83 17.63
N LEU A 197 10.90 14.85 18.58
CA LEU A 197 10.68 14.47 19.99
C LEU A 197 10.04 13.08 20.16
N SER A 198 10.53 12.09 19.42
CA SER A 198 9.89 10.78 19.31
C SER A 198 10.84 9.64 19.69
N SER A 199 10.28 8.48 20.03
CA SER A 199 11.05 7.27 20.27
C SER A 199 10.61 6.15 19.34
N ILE A 200 11.57 5.37 18.86
CA ILE A 200 11.40 4.28 17.92
C ILE A 200 12.02 3.04 18.53
N ASP A 201 11.24 1.98 18.62
CA ASP A 201 11.56 0.79 19.40
C ASP A 201 11.23 -0.50 18.62
N HIS A 202 12.16 -1.45 18.60
CA HIS A 202 11.96 -2.77 17.97
C HIS A 202 11.45 -2.70 16.52
N CYS A 203 12.03 -1.83 15.67
CA CYS A 203 11.63 -1.66 14.28
C CYS A 203 12.67 -2.24 13.29
N ASN A 204 12.20 -2.66 12.11
CA ASN A 204 13.04 -3.11 10.99
C ASN A 204 13.07 -2.04 9.88
N PHE A 205 14.26 -1.67 9.43
CA PHE A 205 14.51 -0.74 8.33
C PHE A 205 15.39 -1.41 7.26
N ILE A 206 14.78 -1.86 6.16
CA ILE A 206 15.42 -2.74 5.18
C ILE A 206 15.41 -2.09 3.79
N ASP A 207 16.58 -1.99 3.16
CA ASP A 207 16.74 -1.42 1.82
C ASP A 207 16.11 -0.02 1.73
N ILE A 208 16.39 0.82 2.73
CA ILE A 208 15.92 2.21 2.74
C ILE A 208 16.98 3.10 2.10
N LYS A 209 16.57 3.90 1.13
CA LYS A 209 17.43 4.80 0.37
C LYS A 209 17.10 6.26 0.70
N CYS A 210 18.09 6.99 1.18
CA CYS A 210 18.01 8.43 1.38
C CYS A 210 18.88 9.18 0.34
N ASP A 211 18.42 10.32 -0.19
CA ASP A 211 19.20 11.22 -1.07
C ASP A 211 19.73 12.44 -0.28
N PHE A 212 21.06 12.62 -0.28
CA PHE A 212 21.78 13.60 0.53
C PHE A 212 21.75 15.03 -0.05
N ASN A 213 21.45 15.21 -1.33
CA ASN A 213 21.61 16.53 -1.97
C ASN A 213 20.61 17.61 -1.50
N VAL A 214 19.67 17.25 -0.62
CA VAL A 214 18.68 18.14 0.02
C VAL A 214 18.90 18.27 1.55
N ILE A 215 19.98 17.69 2.10
CA ILE A 215 20.22 17.50 3.56
C ILE A 215 20.87 18.71 4.27
N ALA A 216 21.00 19.87 3.62
CA ALA A 216 21.63 21.01 4.26
C ALA A 216 20.66 21.71 5.25
N THR A 217 20.79 21.39 6.53
CA THR A 217 20.33 22.12 7.74
C THR A 217 19.04 21.61 8.43
N ILE A 218 17.97 21.26 7.72
CA ILE A 218 16.67 20.94 8.37
C ILE A 218 16.65 19.56 9.04
N THR A 219 17.37 18.59 8.49
CA THR A 219 17.27 17.17 8.89
C THR A 219 18.06 16.83 10.15
N ARG A 220 19.13 17.55 10.47
CA ARG A 220 20.03 17.19 11.56
C ARG A 220 19.38 17.38 12.94
N ASP A 221 18.75 18.53 13.19
CA ASP A 221 18.06 18.81 14.46
C ASP A 221 16.89 17.85 14.72
N ILE A 222 16.22 17.42 13.64
CA ILE A 222 15.10 16.47 13.71
C ILE A 222 15.63 15.08 14.06
N LEU A 223 16.68 14.61 13.39
CA LEU A 223 17.29 13.31 13.65
C LEU A 223 17.91 13.22 15.05
N GLU A 224 18.55 14.29 15.53
CA GLU A 224 19.12 14.35 16.90
C GLU A 224 18.03 14.27 17.99
N SER A 225 16.77 14.62 17.67
CA SER A 225 15.63 14.56 18.58
C SER A 225 14.92 13.21 18.67
N ILE A 226 15.39 12.20 17.92
CA ILE A 226 14.79 10.86 17.88
C ILE A 226 15.62 9.89 18.73
N ASN A 227 14.94 9.09 19.56
CA ASN A 227 15.57 7.98 20.26
C ASN A 227 15.29 6.66 19.54
N TYR A 228 16.34 5.88 19.26
CA TYR A 228 16.23 4.54 18.67
C TYR A 228 16.63 3.49 19.69
N SER A 229 15.81 2.45 19.84
CA SER A 229 16.06 1.27 20.67
C SER A 229 15.77 0.00 19.87
N ASP A 230 16.65 -1.00 19.94
CA ASP A 230 16.47 -2.33 19.35
C ASP A 230 16.02 -2.32 17.86
N CYS A 231 16.46 -1.30 17.12
CA CYS A 231 16.13 -1.14 15.71
C CYS A 231 17.20 -1.79 14.81
N ILE A 232 16.75 -2.45 13.75
CA ILE A 232 17.62 -3.14 12.80
C ILE A 232 17.63 -2.39 11.48
N PHE A 233 18.82 -2.12 10.95
CA PHE A 233 19.03 -1.45 9.67
C PHE A 233 19.82 -2.37 8.72
N ILE A 234 19.21 -2.79 7.62
CA ILE A 234 19.82 -3.72 6.64
C ILE A 234 19.80 -3.08 5.26
N ARG A 235 20.96 -2.98 4.59
CA ARG A 235 21.10 -2.33 3.26
C ARG A 235 20.50 -0.92 3.22
N THR A 236 20.47 -0.24 4.36
CA THR A 236 20.02 1.14 4.49
C THR A 236 21.26 2.04 4.47
N ASN A 237 21.27 3.06 3.62
CA ASN A 237 22.41 3.97 3.52
C ASN A 237 22.42 5.02 4.65
N TYR A 238 23.58 5.66 4.88
CA TYR A 238 23.79 6.71 5.88
C TYR A 238 23.54 6.30 7.34
N LEU A 239 23.98 5.07 7.70
CA LEU A 239 23.95 4.56 9.08
C LEU A 239 24.71 5.46 10.09
N GLU A 240 25.64 6.29 9.61
CA GLU A 240 26.40 7.27 10.38
C GLU A 240 25.53 8.37 11.03
N LEU A 241 24.29 8.58 10.56
CA LEU A 241 23.33 9.47 11.21
C LEU A 241 22.74 8.89 12.50
N PHE A 242 22.94 7.59 12.75
CA PHE A 242 22.38 6.84 13.88
C PHE A 242 23.47 6.46 14.91
N ASP A 243 24.68 7.00 14.73
CA ASP A 243 25.96 6.45 15.18
C ASP A 243 26.29 6.63 16.67
N ASN A 244 25.28 6.67 17.52
CA ASN A 244 25.49 6.71 18.97
C ASN A 244 24.55 5.79 19.76
N ARG A 245 23.72 4.97 19.10
CA ARG A 245 22.71 4.15 19.80
C ARG A 245 22.67 2.74 19.23
N THR A 246 23.38 1.83 19.91
CA THR A 246 23.17 0.36 19.93
C THR A 246 23.13 -0.38 18.58
N VAL A 247 24.00 -0.05 17.63
CA VAL A 247 24.25 -0.90 16.46
C VAL A 247 25.72 -1.34 16.48
N PRO A 248 26.05 -2.63 16.76
CA PRO A 248 27.43 -3.09 16.71
C PRO A 248 27.97 -3.00 15.29
N LYS A 249 28.82 -2.00 15.01
CA LYS A 249 29.45 -1.84 13.70
C LYS A 249 30.44 -2.97 13.42
N GLU A 250 30.02 -3.98 12.67
CA GLU A 250 30.93 -4.87 11.96
C GLU A 250 30.80 -4.66 10.43
N ASN A 251 31.84 -4.08 9.83
CA ASN A 251 32.20 -4.17 8.40
C ASN A 251 31.11 -3.92 7.34
N GLY A 252 30.32 -2.85 7.47
CA GLY A 252 29.70 -2.16 6.32
C GLY A 252 28.63 -2.92 5.52
N VAL A 253 28.36 -4.19 5.81
CA VAL A 253 27.25 -4.98 5.26
C VAL A 253 26.69 -5.80 6.41
N PHE A 254 25.62 -5.31 7.03
CA PHE A 254 24.89 -6.03 8.06
C PHE A 254 24.12 -7.20 7.43
N GLU A 255 24.65 -8.42 7.55
CA GLU A 255 23.90 -9.67 7.43
C GLU A 255 23.21 -9.97 8.78
N GLY A 256 22.29 -9.11 9.20
CA GLY A 256 21.56 -9.25 10.47
C GLY A 256 20.30 -10.11 10.34
N LYS A 257 20.01 -10.93 11.35
CA LYS A 257 18.67 -11.54 11.54
C LYS A 257 17.65 -10.43 11.82
N TYR A 258 16.50 -10.45 11.16
CA TYR A 258 15.41 -9.50 11.40
C TYR A 258 14.82 -9.65 12.81
N ASN A 259 14.26 -8.56 13.36
CA ASN A 259 13.38 -8.68 14.51
C ASN A 259 12.16 -9.49 14.05
N ASP A 260 11.83 -10.56 14.76
CA ASP A 260 10.59 -11.29 14.54
C ASP A 260 9.43 -10.47 15.09
N LEU A 261 8.80 -9.71 14.19
CA LEU A 261 7.66 -8.84 14.52
C LEU A 261 6.31 -9.54 14.36
N SER A 262 6.28 -10.80 13.92
CA SER A 262 5.04 -11.49 13.49
C SER A 262 3.89 -11.43 14.49
N LYS A 263 4.19 -11.45 15.80
CA LYS A 263 3.19 -11.37 16.88
C LYS A 263 2.56 -9.98 17.07
N TYR A 264 3.20 -8.94 16.56
CA TYR A 264 2.81 -7.54 16.72
C TYR A 264 2.29 -6.93 15.41
N MET A 265 2.57 -7.56 14.29
CA MET A 265 2.05 -7.19 12.98
C MET A 265 0.63 -7.74 12.83
N ILE A 266 -0.24 -6.96 12.23
CA ILE A 266 -1.57 -7.43 11.83
C ILE A 266 -1.37 -8.24 10.54
N ASP A 267 -2.11 -9.36 10.41
CA ASP A 267 -2.05 -10.22 9.21
C ASP A 267 -2.09 -9.40 7.92
N SER A 268 -1.30 -9.84 6.93
CA SER A 268 -1.26 -9.22 5.61
C SER A 268 -2.67 -9.09 5.07
N CYS A 269 -2.96 -7.96 4.44
CA CYS A 269 -4.26 -7.71 3.86
C CYS A 269 -4.71 -8.91 3.00
N ASP A 270 -5.89 -9.45 3.29
CA ASP A 270 -6.57 -10.35 2.37
C ASP A 270 -6.99 -9.51 1.16
N PHE A 271 -6.01 -9.25 0.28
CA PHE A 271 -6.24 -8.61 -0.99
C PHE A 271 -7.35 -9.41 -1.64
N ILE A 272 -8.41 -8.73 -2.10
CA ILE A 272 -9.22 -9.31 -3.16
C ILE A 272 -8.19 -9.65 -4.22
N LYS A 273 -7.89 -10.95 -4.38
CA LYS A 273 -7.12 -11.44 -5.50
C LYS A 273 -7.90 -10.94 -6.69
N ASN A 274 -7.44 -9.81 -7.23
CA ASN A 274 -7.85 -9.35 -8.54
C ASN A 274 -7.82 -10.62 -9.35
N LYS A 275 -8.96 -11.05 -9.89
CA LYS A 275 -9.09 -12.31 -10.63
C LYS A 275 -8.05 -12.22 -11.74
N LYS A 276 -6.82 -12.67 -11.46
CA LYS A 276 -5.67 -12.54 -12.36
C LYS A 276 -6.15 -13.22 -13.61
N ASP A 277 -6.29 -12.43 -14.68
CA ASP A 277 -6.59 -12.81 -16.05
C ASP A 277 -6.67 -14.33 -16.26
N HIS A 278 -7.76 -14.95 -15.77
CA HIS A 278 -8.04 -16.33 -16.11
C HIS A 278 -8.22 -16.41 -17.63
N SER A 279 -8.67 -15.32 -18.26
CA SER A 279 -8.60 -15.05 -19.70
C SER A 279 -7.25 -15.40 -20.32
N LEU A 280 -6.13 -14.84 -19.84
CA LEU A 280 -4.81 -15.05 -20.45
C LEU A 280 -4.29 -16.48 -20.24
N VAL A 281 -4.53 -17.05 -19.05
CA VAL A 281 -4.21 -18.47 -18.77
C VAL A 281 -5.06 -19.41 -19.63
N ILE A 282 -6.36 -19.12 -19.78
CA ILE A 282 -7.29 -19.88 -20.63
C ILE A 282 -6.85 -19.76 -22.09
N ILE A 283 -6.49 -18.57 -22.58
CA ILE A 283 -6.01 -18.36 -23.96
C ILE A 283 -4.75 -19.18 -24.22
N ILE A 284 -3.73 -19.08 -23.34
CA ILE A 284 -2.48 -19.84 -23.48
C ILE A 284 -2.76 -21.34 -23.48
N THR A 285 -3.59 -21.81 -22.54
CA THR A 285 -3.94 -23.24 -22.42
C THR A 285 -4.68 -23.73 -23.66
N THR A 286 -5.61 -22.94 -24.19
CA THR A 286 -6.40 -23.29 -25.40
C THR A 286 -5.52 -23.35 -26.64
N VAL A 287 -4.58 -22.41 -26.80
CA VAL A 287 -3.62 -22.41 -27.91
C VAL A 287 -2.71 -23.63 -27.84
N VAL A 288 -2.16 -23.97 -26.67
CA VAL A 288 -1.29 -25.15 -26.50
C VAL A 288 -2.03 -26.45 -26.83
N ILE A 289 -3.26 -26.63 -26.33
CA ILE A 289 -4.07 -27.82 -26.61
C ILE A 289 -4.40 -27.92 -28.10
N SER A 290 -4.81 -26.83 -28.73
CA SER A 290 -5.15 -26.79 -30.17
C SER A 290 -3.93 -27.12 -31.04
N SER A 291 -2.77 -26.57 -30.69
CA SER A 291 -1.50 -26.83 -31.37
C SER A 291 -1.11 -28.31 -31.28
N ALA A 292 -1.21 -28.90 -30.08
CA ALA A 292 -0.92 -30.31 -29.87
C ALA A 292 -1.85 -31.22 -30.68
N LEU A 293 -3.15 -30.89 -30.74
CA LEU A 293 -4.14 -31.61 -31.55
C LEU A 293 -3.79 -31.58 -33.05
N VAL A 294 -3.43 -30.42 -33.58
CA VAL A 294 -3.01 -30.29 -34.99
C VAL A 294 -1.79 -31.15 -35.28
N ILE A 295 -0.77 -31.11 -34.41
CA ILE A 295 0.44 -31.93 -34.56
C ILE A 295 0.10 -33.42 -34.54
N ILE A 296 -0.76 -33.86 -33.61
CA ILE A 296 -1.19 -35.27 -33.51
C ILE A 296 -1.91 -35.69 -34.78
N VAL A 297 -2.83 -34.86 -35.30
CA VAL A 297 -3.55 -35.16 -36.54
C VAL A 297 -2.56 -35.28 -37.69
N VAL A 298 -1.67 -34.31 -37.89
CA VAL A 298 -0.66 -34.35 -38.96
C VAL A 298 0.21 -35.60 -38.89
N LEU A 299 0.70 -35.96 -37.70
CA LEU A 299 1.50 -37.16 -37.48
C LEU A 299 0.71 -38.45 -37.78
N ALA A 300 -0.56 -38.51 -37.39
CA ALA A 300 -1.44 -39.64 -37.68
C ALA A 300 -1.69 -39.77 -39.19
N THR A 301 -2.02 -38.67 -39.87
CA THR A 301 -2.23 -38.66 -41.32
C THR A 301 -0.96 -39.05 -42.08
N PHE A 302 0.20 -38.55 -41.65
CA PHE A 302 1.49 -38.90 -42.23
C PHE A 302 1.81 -40.39 -42.07
N LYS A 303 1.54 -40.98 -40.89
CA LYS A 303 1.70 -42.42 -40.67
C LYS A 303 0.79 -43.26 -41.58
N VAL A 304 -0.47 -42.86 -41.74
CA VAL A 304 -1.43 -43.56 -42.63
C VAL A 304 -0.98 -43.45 -44.08
N TYR A 305 -0.58 -42.25 -44.51
CA TYR A 305 -0.08 -42.02 -45.86
C TYR A 305 1.17 -42.85 -46.17
N ARG A 306 2.16 -42.87 -45.26
CA ARG A 306 3.37 -43.68 -45.42
C ARG A 306 3.05 -45.17 -45.48
N LYS A 307 2.09 -45.65 -44.67
CA LYS A 307 1.64 -47.05 -44.73
C LYS A 307 1.05 -47.40 -46.10
N HIS A 308 0.28 -46.49 -46.71
CA HIS A 308 -0.23 -46.69 -48.07
C HIS A 308 0.85 -46.62 -49.14
N GLN A 309 1.83 -45.72 -49.02
CA GLN A 309 2.94 -45.64 -49.97
C GLN A 309 3.80 -46.91 -49.98
N ILE A 310 4.10 -47.49 -48.82
CA ILE A 310 4.87 -48.75 -48.75
C ILE A 310 4.18 -49.87 -49.55
N VAL A 311 2.86 -49.98 -49.44
CA VAL A 311 2.09 -50.98 -50.21
C VAL A 311 2.18 -50.73 -51.72
N ILE A 312 2.22 -49.47 -52.15
CA ILE A 312 2.36 -49.10 -53.56
C ILE A 312 3.78 -49.37 -54.05
N GLU A 313 4.80 -49.03 -53.26
CA GLU A 313 6.21 -49.28 -53.55
C GLU A 313 6.48 -50.78 -53.67
N GLU A 314 6.03 -51.59 -52.69
CA GLU A 314 6.14 -53.06 -52.72
C GLU A 314 5.45 -53.66 -53.96
N ARG A 315 4.27 -53.15 -54.33
CA ARG A 315 3.56 -53.61 -55.53
C ARG A 315 4.33 -53.26 -56.81
N SER A 316 4.93 -52.07 -56.88
CA SER A 316 5.74 -51.65 -58.03
C SER A 316 7.05 -52.44 -58.15
N GLU A 317 7.67 -52.81 -57.03
CA GLU A 317 8.85 -53.69 -57.02
C GLU A 317 8.48 -55.12 -57.44
N LEU A 318 7.34 -55.62 -56.99
CA LEU A 318 6.83 -56.93 -57.40
C LEU A 318 6.53 -56.96 -58.91
N GLU A 319 5.88 -55.92 -59.45
CA GLU A 319 5.63 -55.79 -60.90
C GLU A 319 6.95 -55.73 -61.69
N ARG A 320 7.95 -54.96 -61.23
CA ARG A 320 9.29 -54.95 -61.85
C ARG A 320 9.98 -56.32 -61.80
N SER A 321 9.84 -57.06 -60.71
CA SER A 321 10.40 -58.41 -60.58
C SER A 321 9.74 -59.38 -61.55
N ILE A 322 8.42 -59.30 -61.70
CA ILE A 322 7.65 -60.16 -62.61
C ILE A 322 8.00 -59.85 -64.07
N ASP A 323 8.06 -58.57 -64.47
CA ASP A 323 8.47 -58.16 -65.82
C ASP A 323 9.91 -58.62 -66.12
N ALA A 324 10.82 -58.57 -65.14
CA ALA A 324 12.19 -59.03 -65.30
C ALA A 324 12.30 -60.56 -65.49
N ASP A 325 11.44 -61.34 -64.84
CA ASP A 325 11.45 -62.81 -64.90
C ASP A 325 10.68 -63.37 -66.11
N PHE A 326 9.69 -62.64 -66.64
CA PHE A 326 8.78 -63.18 -67.67
C PHE A 326 8.72 -62.41 -69.00
N GLY A 327 9.25 -61.18 -69.08
CA GLY A 327 9.36 -60.41 -70.32
C GLY A 327 8.07 -59.70 -70.74
#